data_AF-A0A424Y5B9-F1
#
_entry.id   AF-A0A424Y5B9-F1
#
_cell.length_a   1.000
_cell.length_b   1.000
_cell.length_c   1.000
_cell.angle_alpha   90.00
_cell.angle_beta   90.00
_cell.angle_gamma   90.00
#
_symmetry.space_group_name_H-M   'P 1'
#
loop_
_entity.id
_entity.type
_entity.pdbx_description
1 polymer ?
#
loop_
_entity_poly.entity_id
_entity_poly.type
_entity_poly.pdbx_seq_one_letter_code
_entity_poly.pdbx_strand_id
1 'polypeptide(L)'
;MTQIVITVGIMSSISGVLALMLTLANQYIANYGECTITINQDKEFVVEGGSTLLSTLNEQELFLPSACGGKGTCGLCKCAIHEGAGPVLPTETSFLTEEDKEKNIRLSCQVKVKSDMQLGIPEDLLNARKYEAVVESIKELTDTIRFLRIKITDNQEIDFIPGQYVQLLAPPYPGNPEEVFRAYSLASSSSEKDSIELIIGYVEEGLVTTYVHQFLEEGDQVSFNGPFGDFYLQKDSDTEIVLIAVGTGLAPIRSILYQMKEESIDRKTTFFFGAKTEKDLVLADEMREFEEILPNFSYKPVLSRLKDDDPWEGDRGRVTDSIEKYIDDAENKEAYLCGSPVMIESAVEKLKEKGFTDEVIFYDEFG
;
A
#
# COMPACT_ATOMS: atom_id res chain seq x y z
N MET A 1 -31.25 34.67 -33.87
CA MET A 1 -31.95 34.25 -32.64
C MET A 1 -32.71 32.93 -32.84
N THR A 2 -33.60 32.83 -33.83
CA THR A 2 -34.37 31.60 -34.14
C THR A 2 -33.51 30.36 -34.42
N GLN A 3 -32.44 30.47 -35.22
CA GLN A 3 -31.53 29.35 -35.46
C GLN A 3 -30.86 28.83 -34.19
N ILE A 4 -30.41 29.73 -33.30
CA ILE A 4 -29.78 29.36 -32.02
C ILE A 4 -30.78 28.58 -31.14
N VAL A 5 -32.02 29.07 -31.04
CA VAL A 5 -33.07 28.41 -30.25
C VAL A 5 -33.40 27.02 -30.80
N ILE A 6 -33.47 26.87 -32.13
CA ILE A 6 -33.72 25.57 -32.77
C ILE A 6 -32.55 24.61 -32.52
N THR A 7 -31.31 25.05 -32.70
CA THR A 7 -30.12 24.22 -32.48
C THR A 7 -30.03 23.75 -31.01
N VAL A 8 -30.25 24.65 -30.06
CA VAL A 8 -30.25 24.31 -28.62
C VAL A 8 -31.38 23.34 -28.28
N GLY A 9 -32.58 23.54 -28.85
CA GLY A 9 -33.72 22.65 -28.65
C GLY A 9 -33.47 21.23 -29.18
N ILE A 10 -32.87 21.10 -30.37
CA ILE A 10 -32.52 19.81 -30.95
C ILE A 10 -31.45 19.11 -30.11
N MET A 11 -30.38 19.81 -29.73
CA MET A 11 -29.32 19.24 -28.89
C MET A 11 -29.81 18.79 -27.51
N SER A 12 -30.68 19.58 -26.88
CA SER A 12 -31.26 19.24 -25.58
C SER A 12 -32.19 18.03 -25.69
N SER A 13 -32.99 17.96 -26.77
CA SER A 13 -33.86 16.82 -27.04
C SER A 13 -33.08 15.53 -27.26
N ILE A 14 -32.05 15.56 -28.12
CA ILE A 14 -31.19 14.38 -28.37
C ILE A 14 -30.52 13.92 -27.07
N SER A 15 -29.95 14.85 -26.31
CA SER A 15 -29.29 14.53 -25.04
C SER A 15 -30.27 13.95 -24.01
N GLY A 16 -31.48 14.51 -23.93
CA GLY A 16 -32.54 14.02 -23.05
C GLY A 16 -33.05 12.64 -23.44
N VAL A 17 -33.23 12.37 -24.74
CA VAL A 17 -33.62 11.04 -25.24
C VAL A 17 -32.51 10.02 -24.96
N LEU A 18 -31.24 10.37 -25.18
CA LEU A 18 -30.12 9.49 -24.89
C LEU A 18 -30.02 9.19 -23.39
N ALA A 19 -30.14 10.22 -22.54
CA ALA A 19 -30.13 10.05 -21.08
C ALA A 19 -31.30 9.16 -20.61
N LEU A 20 -32.50 9.34 -21.16
CA LEU A 20 -33.67 8.50 -20.85
C LEU A 20 -33.45 7.05 -21.30
N MET A 21 -32.91 6.85 -22.49
CA MET A 21 -32.61 5.52 -23.02
C MET A 21 -31.56 4.80 -22.17
N LEU A 22 -30.49 5.50 -21.76
CA LEU A 22 -29.47 4.97 -20.86
C LEU A 22 -30.06 4.63 -19.48
N THR A 23 -30.93 5.50 -18.94
CA THR A 23 -31.60 5.26 -17.66
C THR A 23 -32.49 4.01 -17.72
N LEU A 24 -33.28 3.85 -18.79
CA LEU A 24 -34.13 2.66 -18.98
C LEU A 24 -33.30 1.40 -19.23
N ALA A 25 -32.22 1.49 -20.00
CA ALA A 25 -31.28 0.39 -20.20
C ALA A 25 -30.64 -0.04 -18.87
N ASN A 26 -30.25 0.92 -18.02
CA ASN A 26 -29.69 0.64 -16.71
C ASN A 26 -30.73 -0.07 -15.83
N GLN A 27 -31.96 0.42 -15.81
CA GLN A 27 -33.04 -0.14 -14.98
C GLN A 27 -33.46 -1.56 -15.39
N TYR A 28 -33.46 -1.90 -16.69
CA TYR A 28 -33.96 -3.19 -17.17
C TYR A 28 -32.88 -4.21 -17.54
N ILE A 29 -31.68 -3.77 -17.92
CA ILE A 29 -30.60 -4.64 -18.43
C ILE A 29 -29.48 -4.79 -17.41
N ALA A 30 -29.20 -3.74 -16.62
CA ALA A 30 -28.06 -3.72 -15.69
C ALA A 30 -28.44 -3.94 -14.22
N ASN A 31 -29.73 -3.85 -13.87
CA ASN A 31 -30.21 -4.20 -12.53
C ASN A 31 -30.43 -5.71 -12.46
N TYR A 32 -29.51 -6.40 -11.79
CA TYR A 32 -29.59 -7.86 -11.58
C TYR A 32 -30.50 -8.23 -10.39
N GLY A 33 -31.18 -7.24 -9.79
CA GLY A 33 -32.00 -7.41 -8.59
C GLY A 33 -31.16 -7.42 -7.32
N GLU A 34 -31.82 -7.73 -6.21
CA GLU A 34 -31.15 -7.96 -4.93
C GLU A 34 -30.36 -9.26 -5.01
N CYS A 35 -29.07 -9.18 -4.64
CA CYS A 35 -28.16 -10.30 -4.54
C CYS A 35 -27.69 -10.43 -3.09
N THR A 36 -27.46 -11.66 -2.66
CA THR A 36 -26.98 -11.97 -1.32
C THR A 36 -25.49 -12.28 -1.36
N ILE A 37 -24.69 -11.55 -0.60
CA ILE A 37 -23.25 -11.81 -0.43
C ILE A 37 -23.02 -12.41 0.95
N THR A 38 -22.49 -13.64 0.98
CA THR A 38 -22.07 -14.32 2.21
C THR A 38 -20.55 -14.33 2.31
N ILE A 39 -19.99 -13.91 3.44
CA ILE A 39 -18.55 -13.85 3.70
C ILE A 39 -18.20 -14.81 4.84
N ASN A 40 -17.26 -15.71 4.59
CA ASN A 40 -16.77 -16.72 5.55
C ASN A 40 -17.88 -17.53 6.24
N GLN A 41 -19.05 -17.68 5.61
CA GLN A 41 -20.25 -18.35 6.16
C GLN A 41 -20.87 -17.68 7.40
N ASP A 42 -20.39 -16.50 7.80
CA ASP A 42 -20.83 -15.82 9.03
C ASP A 42 -21.54 -14.48 8.76
N LYS A 43 -21.03 -13.67 7.82
CA LYS A 43 -21.59 -12.34 7.51
C LYS A 43 -22.38 -12.39 6.21
N GLU A 44 -23.63 -11.91 6.24
CA GLU A 44 -24.53 -11.90 5.09
C GLU A 44 -25.04 -10.48 4.83
N PHE A 45 -24.96 -10.04 3.57
CA PHE A 45 -25.42 -8.72 3.13
C PHE A 45 -26.33 -8.85 1.92
N VAL A 46 -27.42 -8.10 1.91
CA VAL A 46 -28.29 -7.96 0.73
C VAL A 46 -27.92 -6.67 0.03
N VAL A 47 -27.52 -6.76 -1.24
CA VAL A 47 -26.98 -5.66 -2.02
C VAL A 47 -27.64 -5.60 -3.40
N GLU A 48 -27.63 -4.42 -4.01
CA GLU A 48 -28.11 -4.26 -5.40
C GLU A 48 -27.05 -4.77 -6.39
N GLY A 49 -27.44 -5.69 -7.27
CA GLY A 49 -26.56 -6.24 -8.30
C GLY A 49 -26.29 -5.25 -9.44
N GLY A 50 -25.10 -5.36 -10.06
CA GLY A 50 -24.69 -4.57 -11.24
C GLY A 50 -23.34 -3.86 -11.07
N SER A 51 -23.00 -3.49 -9.83
CA SER A 51 -21.72 -2.89 -9.44
C SER A 51 -20.58 -3.91 -9.36
N THR A 52 -19.34 -3.44 -9.23
CA THR A 52 -18.19 -4.33 -9.00
C THR A 52 -18.21 -4.83 -7.57
N LEU A 53 -17.67 -6.02 -7.32
CA LEU A 53 -17.62 -6.57 -5.98
C LEU A 53 -16.84 -5.65 -5.03
N LEU A 54 -15.74 -5.04 -5.50
CA LEU A 54 -14.98 -4.09 -4.70
C LEU A 54 -15.82 -2.88 -4.26
N SER A 55 -16.56 -2.24 -5.18
CA SER A 55 -17.38 -1.08 -4.82
C SER A 55 -18.50 -1.47 -3.86
N THR A 56 -19.13 -2.63 -4.10
CA THR A 56 -20.20 -3.15 -3.25
C THR A 56 -19.69 -3.48 -1.84
N LEU A 57 -18.49 -4.05 -1.71
CA LEU A 57 -17.88 -4.29 -0.40
C LEU A 57 -17.53 -2.98 0.31
N ASN A 58 -16.95 -2.01 -0.41
CA ASN A 58 -16.62 -0.70 0.16
C ASN A 58 -17.87 0.04 0.67
N GLU A 59 -19.01 -0.07 -0.02
CA GLU A 59 -20.30 0.50 0.42
C GLU A 59 -20.82 -0.16 1.70
N GLN A 60 -20.45 -1.41 1.96
CA GLN A 60 -20.74 -2.13 3.21
C GLN A 60 -19.63 -1.97 4.26
N GLU A 61 -18.75 -0.97 4.10
CA GLU A 61 -17.62 -0.70 4.99
C GLU A 61 -16.62 -1.87 5.10
N LEU A 62 -16.56 -2.72 4.08
CA LEU A 62 -15.59 -3.80 3.95
C LEU A 62 -14.54 -3.45 2.90
N PHE A 63 -13.34 -3.10 3.37
CA PHE A 63 -12.30 -2.59 2.49
C PHE A 63 -11.35 -3.70 2.08
N LEU A 64 -11.25 -3.94 0.78
CA LEU A 64 -10.18 -4.76 0.20
C LEU A 64 -9.08 -3.86 -0.36
N PRO A 65 -7.80 -4.27 -0.29
CA PRO A 65 -6.69 -3.44 -0.74
C PRO A 65 -6.81 -3.17 -2.25
N SER A 66 -6.91 -1.90 -2.63
CA SER A 66 -6.99 -1.49 -4.03
C SER A 66 -6.24 -0.19 -4.33
N ALA A 67 -4.92 -0.28 -4.53
CA ALA A 67 -4.08 0.89 -4.79
C ALA A 67 -4.44 1.63 -6.10
N CYS A 68 -5.10 0.95 -7.05
CA CYS A 68 -5.56 1.55 -8.30
C CYS A 68 -6.99 2.13 -8.25
N GLY A 69 -7.68 2.06 -7.10
CA GLY A 69 -9.08 2.49 -6.98
C GLY A 69 -10.04 1.67 -7.85
N GLY A 70 -9.74 0.39 -8.09
CA GLY A 70 -10.57 -0.51 -8.88
C GLY A 70 -10.40 -0.44 -10.40
N LYS A 71 -9.36 0.24 -10.89
CA LYS A 71 -9.03 0.33 -12.32
C LYS A 71 -8.44 -0.96 -12.92
N GLY A 72 -8.22 -2.01 -12.11
CA GLY A 72 -7.78 -3.32 -12.59
C GLY A 72 -6.30 -3.42 -12.95
N THR A 73 -5.45 -2.54 -12.41
CA THR A 73 -4.03 -2.45 -12.81
C THR A 73 -3.04 -2.87 -11.73
N CYS A 74 -3.46 -2.98 -10.46
CA CYS A 74 -2.55 -3.29 -9.34
C CYS A 74 -2.59 -4.74 -8.86
N GLY A 75 -3.66 -5.50 -9.16
CA GLY A 75 -3.79 -6.90 -8.72
C GLY A 75 -3.98 -7.12 -7.21
N LEU A 76 -4.05 -6.08 -6.38
CA LEU A 76 -4.11 -6.21 -4.92
C LEU A 76 -5.49 -6.66 -4.39
N CYS A 77 -6.58 -6.37 -5.10
CA CYS A 77 -7.94 -6.59 -4.63
C CYS A 77 -8.39 -8.06 -4.75
N LYS A 78 -7.47 -9.00 -4.50
CA LYS A 78 -7.70 -10.45 -4.56
C LYS A 78 -8.59 -10.87 -3.40
N CYS A 79 -9.59 -11.70 -3.71
CA CYS A 79 -10.42 -12.37 -2.71
C CYS A 79 -10.86 -13.73 -3.27
N ALA A 80 -11.13 -14.70 -2.39
CA ALA A 80 -11.69 -15.98 -2.82
C ALA A 80 -13.18 -15.81 -3.10
N ILE A 81 -13.64 -16.28 -4.25
CA ILE A 81 -15.06 -16.28 -4.63
C ILE A 81 -15.46 -17.71 -4.97
N HIS A 82 -16.06 -18.40 -4.01
CA HIS A 82 -16.44 -19.81 -4.14
C HIS A 82 -17.66 -20.00 -5.05
N GLU A 83 -18.61 -19.06 -5.01
CA GLU A 83 -19.81 -19.08 -5.85
C GLU A 83 -20.12 -17.68 -6.41
N GLY A 84 -20.69 -17.61 -7.62
CA GLY A 84 -21.17 -16.35 -8.22
C GLY A 84 -20.14 -15.54 -9.04
N ALA A 85 -18.87 -15.95 -9.11
CA ALA A 85 -17.81 -15.20 -9.82
C ALA A 85 -17.94 -15.18 -11.35
N GLY A 86 -18.58 -16.20 -11.95
CA GLY A 86 -18.52 -16.45 -13.39
C GLY A 86 -17.12 -16.86 -13.89
N PRO A 87 -16.86 -16.88 -15.20
CA PRO A 87 -15.54 -17.24 -15.75
C PRO A 87 -14.48 -16.18 -15.46
N VAL A 88 -13.21 -16.57 -15.43
CA VAL A 88 -12.06 -15.65 -15.30
C VAL A 88 -12.04 -14.68 -16.48
N LEU A 89 -11.94 -13.38 -16.19
CA LEU A 89 -11.92 -12.33 -17.19
C LEU A 89 -10.51 -12.12 -17.75
N PRO A 90 -10.35 -11.68 -19.02
CA PRO A 90 -9.03 -11.36 -19.58
C PRO A 90 -8.24 -10.32 -18.79
N THR A 91 -8.93 -9.41 -18.09
CA THR A 91 -8.31 -8.39 -17.23
C THR A 91 -7.72 -8.96 -15.94
N GLU A 92 -8.08 -10.19 -15.57
CA GLU A 92 -7.58 -10.87 -14.38
C GLU A 92 -6.37 -11.77 -14.68
N THR A 93 -6.28 -12.30 -15.91
CA THR A 93 -5.34 -13.36 -16.27
C THR A 93 -3.88 -13.04 -15.98
N SER A 94 -3.44 -11.78 -16.12
CA SER A 94 -2.05 -11.38 -15.83
C SER A 94 -1.71 -11.32 -14.35
N PHE A 95 -2.71 -11.27 -13.47
CA PHE A 95 -2.53 -11.13 -12.02
C PHE A 95 -2.81 -12.42 -11.25
N LEU A 96 -3.40 -13.42 -11.90
CA LEU A 96 -3.76 -14.70 -11.28
C LEU A 96 -2.78 -15.80 -11.68
N THR A 97 -2.15 -16.42 -10.68
CA THR A 97 -1.37 -17.65 -10.86
C THR A 97 -2.28 -18.86 -11.09
N GLU A 98 -1.72 -20.02 -11.43
CA GLU A 98 -2.52 -21.25 -11.51
C GLU A 98 -3.04 -21.67 -10.13
N GLU A 99 -2.25 -21.49 -9.07
CA GLU A 99 -2.67 -21.74 -7.69
C GLU A 99 -3.83 -20.81 -7.26
N ASP A 100 -3.77 -19.54 -7.66
CA ASP A 100 -4.87 -18.58 -7.43
C ASP A 100 -6.18 -19.08 -8.06
N LYS A 101 -6.12 -19.58 -9.30
CA LYS A 101 -7.29 -20.11 -10.01
C LYS A 101 -7.85 -21.36 -9.33
N GLU A 102 -6.98 -22.26 -8.86
CA GLU A 102 -7.40 -23.45 -8.11
C GLU A 102 -8.10 -23.10 -6.79
N LYS A 103 -7.65 -22.04 -6.12
CA LYS A 103 -8.27 -21.50 -4.89
C LYS A 103 -9.48 -20.60 -5.14
N ASN A 104 -9.92 -20.45 -6.39
CA ASN A 104 -10.99 -19.52 -6.80
C ASN A 104 -10.73 -18.05 -6.42
N ILE A 105 -9.47 -17.62 -6.44
CA ILE A 105 -9.10 -16.22 -6.22
C ILE A 105 -9.44 -15.40 -7.45
N ARG A 106 -10.05 -14.24 -7.22
CA ARG A 106 -10.52 -13.31 -8.26
C ARG A 106 -10.21 -11.86 -7.89
N LEU A 107 -10.19 -10.98 -8.88
CA LEU A 107 -10.06 -9.54 -8.64
C LEU A 107 -11.44 -8.94 -8.38
N SER A 108 -11.71 -8.59 -7.13
CA SER A 108 -13.00 -8.00 -6.71
C SER A 108 -13.39 -6.74 -7.50
N CYS A 109 -12.41 -5.96 -7.98
CA CYS A 109 -12.71 -4.78 -8.80
C CYS A 109 -13.17 -5.08 -10.23
N GLN A 110 -12.90 -6.29 -10.74
CA GLN A 110 -13.26 -6.69 -12.11
C GLN A 110 -14.53 -7.55 -12.13
N VAL A 111 -14.77 -8.31 -11.08
CA VAL A 111 -15.98 -9.14 -10.93
C VAL A 111 -17.17 -8.24 -10.60
N LYS A 112 -18.28 -8.46 -11.32
CA LYS A 112 -19.56 -7.77 -11.05
C LYS A 112 -20.51 -8.67 -10.27
N VAL A 113 -21.23 -8.09 -9.31
CA VAL A 113 -22.27 -8.79 -8.55
C VAL A 113 -23.49 -8.96 -9.44
N LYS A 114 -23.77 -10.19 -9.89
CA LYS A 114 -24.89 -10.51 -10.80
C LYS A 114 -25.84 -11.59 -10.27
N SER A 115 -25.43 -12.25 -9.20
CA SER A 115 -26.15 -13.31 -8.51
C SER A 115 -25.61 -13.35 -7.08
N ASP A 116 -26.20 -14.20 -6.24
CA ASP A 116 -25.67 -14.49 -4.92
C ASP A 116 -24.20 -14.96 -5.01
N MET A 117 -23.39 -14.55 -4.04
CA MET A 117 -21.95 -14.82 -4.00
C MET A 117 -21.52 -15.34 -2.63
N GLN A 118 -20.61 -16.30 -2.63
CA GLN A 118 -19.93 -16.77 -1.43
C GLN A 118 -18.45 -16.41 -1.48
N LEU A 119 -18.00 -15.61 -0.51
CA LEU A 119 -16.66 -15.05 -0.45
C LEU A 119 -15.85 -15.66 0.70
N GLY A 120 -14.56 -15.86 0.44
CA GLY A 120 -13.54 -16.11 1.46
C GLY A 120 -12.62 -14.91 1.57
N ILE A 121 -12.69 -14.20 2.69
CA ILE A 121 -11.86 -13.02 2.96
C ILE A 121 -11.06 -13.28 4.25
N PRO A 122 -9.72 -13.15 4.23
CA PRO A 122 -8.90 -13.24 5.44
C PRO A 122 -9.42 -12.32 6.55
N GLU A 123 -9.45 -12.81 7.79
CA GLU A 123 -9.96 -12.05 8.93
C GLU A 123 -9.21 -10.73 9.13
N ASP A 124 -7.91 -10.69 8.83
CA ASP A 124 -7.09 -9.48 8.93
C ASP A 124 -7.59 -8.35 8.02
N LEU A 125 -8.11 -8.68 6.83
CA LEU A 125 -8.70 -7.69 5.93
C LEU A 125 -10.07 -7.21 6.40
N LEU A 126 -10.79 -8.01 7.19
CA LEU A 126 -12.08 -7.61 7.77
C LEU A 126 -11.91 -6.58 8.90
N ASN A 127 -10.70 -6.39 9.41
CA ASN A 127 -10.39 -5.38 10.42
C ASN A 127 -10.12 -3.99 9.81
N ALA A 128 -9.93 -3.90 8.49
CA ALA A 128 -9.69 -2.64 7.82
C ALA A 128 -10.91 -1.70 7.96
N ARG A 129 -10.64 -0.43 8.29
CA ARG A 129 -11.66 0.61 8.47
C ARG A 129 -11.27 1.86 7.70
N LYS A 130 -12.26 2.72 7.49
CA LYS A 130 -12.04 4.09 7.02
C LYS A 130 -11.85 5.01 8.22
N TYR A 131 -10.86 5.89 8.14
CA TYR A 131 -10.55 6.90 9.13
C TYR A 131 -10.68 8.29 8.50
N GLU A 132 -11.22 9.22 9.28
CA GLU A 132 -11.11 10.66 9.05
C GLU A 132 -10.04 11.20 10.00
N ALA A 133 -9.23 12.13 9.52
CA ALA A 133 -8.05 12.57 10.22
C ALA A 133 -7.62 14.00 9.83
N VAL A 134 -6.69 14.56 10.60
CA VAL A 134 -6.11 15.89 10.37
C VAL A 134 -4.60 15.77 10.22
N VAL A 135 -4.02 16.48 9.27
CA VAL A 135 -2.56 16.60 9.18
C VAL A 135 -2.05 17.42 10.35
N GLU A 136 -1.36 16.77 11.30
CA GLU A 136 -0.78 17.42 12.47
C GLU A 136 0.52 18.14 12.13
N SER A 137 1.38 17.52 11.32
CA SER A 137 2.60 18.17 10.82
C SER A 137 3.10 17.58 9.51
N ILE A 138 3.81 18.42 8.75
CA ILE A 138 4.53 18.04 7.52
C ILE A 138 5.98 18.51 7.64
N LYS A 139 6.93 17.59 7.48
CA LYS A 139 8.36 17.89 7.46
C LYS A 139 8.98 17.47 6.14
N GLU A 140 9.80 18.33 5.55
CA GLU A 140 10.61 17.96 4.38
C GLU A 140 11.85 17.21 4.85
N LEU A 141 11.96 15.93 4.47
CA LEU A 141 13.13 15.11 4.77
C LEU A 141 14.22 15.27 3.70
N THR A 142 13.79 15.39 2.44
CA THR A 142 14.64 15.73 1.29
C THR A 142 13.85 16.59 0.31
N ASP A 143 14.49 17.06 -0.76
CA ASP A 143 13.84 17.81 -1.85
C ASP A 143 12.66 17.05 -2.49
N THR A 144 12.58 15.73 -2.31
CA THR A 144 11.54 14.89 -2.90
C THR A 144 10.84 13.98 -1.89
N ILE A 145 11.10 14.09 -0.58
CA ILE A 145 10.49 13.22 0.44
C ILE A 145 9.94 14.07 1.57
N ARG A 146 8.66 13.86 1.88
CA ARG A 146 7.98 14.46 3.01
C ARG A 146 7.64 13.42 4.06
N PHE A 147 7.75 13.81 5.32
CA PHE A 147 7.23 13.10 6.48
C PHE A 147 5.93 13.76 6.90
N LEU A 148 4.87 12.97 7.03
CA LEU A 148 3.57 13.43 7.48
C LEU A 148 3.26 12.76 8.81
N ARG A 149 2.73 13.53 9.74
CA ARG A 149 2.08 13.02 10.95
C ARG A 149 0.61 13.38 10.90
N ILE A 150 -0.25 12.38 11.01
CA ILE A 150 -1.69 12.49 10.79
C ILE A 150 -2.40 12.04 12.05
N LYS A 151 -3.22 12.92 12.64
CA LYS A 151 -3.99 12.65 13.85
C LYS A 151 -5.39 12.15 13.48
N ILE A 152 -5.78 10.99 13.98
CA ILE A 152 -7.10 10.42 13.74
C ILE A 152 -8.14 11.20 14.57
N THR A 153 -9.28 11.54 13.94
CA THR A 153 -10.36 12.27 14.62
C THR A 153 -11.35 11.35 15.31
N ASP A 154 -12.32 11.93 16.02
CA ASP A 154 -13.44 11.22 16.64
C ASP A 154 -13.07 10.15 17.68
N ASN A 155 -11.88 10.26 18.28
CA ASN A 155 -11.32 9.29 19.23
C ASN A 155 -11.30 7.85 18.69
N GLN A 156 -11.17 7.70 17.37
CA GLN A 156 -10.92 6.40 16.78
C GLN A 156 -9.46 6.00 17.01
N GLU A 157 -9.25 4.71 17.16
CA GLU A 157 -7.94 4.09 17.29
C GLU A 157 -7.71 3.16 16.11
N ILE A 158 -6.49 3.16 15.57
CA ILE A 158 -6.03 2.18 14.60
C ILE A 158 -5.17 1.12 15.29
N ASP A 159 -5.52 -0.14 15.08
CA ASP A 159 -4.70 -1.29 15.45
C ASP A 159 -4.06 -1.84 14.18
N PHE A 160 -2.73 -1.86 14.11
CA PHE A 160 -1.99 -2.39 12.96
C PHE A 160 -0.74 -3.15 13.40
N ILE A 161 -0.27 -4.03 12.52
CA ILE A 161 0.98 -4.76 12.69
C ILE A 161 2.11 -3.94 12.02
N PRO A 162 3.21 -3.62 12.73
CA PRO A 162 4.35 -2.93 12.17
C PRO A 162 4.86 -3.52 10.86
N GLY A 163 4.96 -2.66 9.84
CA GLY A 163 5.25 -3.02 8.45
C GLY A 163 4.02 -2.98 7.51
N GLN A 164 2.80 -2.95 8.07
CA GLN A 164 1.57 -2.72 7.30
C GLN A 164 1.48 -1.30 6.70
N TYR A 165 0.54 -1.13 5.78
CA TYR A 165 0.28 0.13 5.08
C TYR A 165 -1.19 0.56 5.17
N VAL A 166 -1.44 1.83 4.82
CA VAL A 166 -2.78 2.39 4.64
C VAL A 166 -2.95 2.93 3.22
N GLN A 167 -4.19 3.14 2.79
CA GLN A 167 -4.51 3.78 1.53
C GLN A 167 -4.99 5.22 1.78
N LEU A 168 -4.12 6.19 1.50
CA LEU A 168 -4.43 7.61 1.61
C LEU A 168 -5.26 8.07 0.40
N LEU A 169 -6.34 8.79 0.68
CA LEU A 169 -7.19 9.41 -0.34
C LEU A 169 -6.66 10.80 -0.71
N ALA A 170 -6.39 11.02 -1.99
CA ALA A 170 -6.34 12.36 -2.55
C ALA A 170 -7.75 12.76 -3.02
N PRO A 171 -8.33 13.86 -2.48
CA PRO A 171 -9.58 14.42 -2.98
C PRO A 171 -9.36 15.09 -4.35
N PRO A 172 -10.42 15.55 -5.03
CA PRO A 172 -10.28 16.34 -6.26
C PRO A 172 -9.47 17.63 -6.02
N TYR A 173 -8.48 17.90 -6.86
CA TYR A 173 -7.63 19.09 -6.80
C TYR A 173 -7.29 19.61 -8.22
N PRO A 174 -6.77 20.84 -8.38
CA PRO A 174 -6.36 21.35 -9.68
C PRO A 174 -5.33 20.43 -10.37
N GLY A 175 -5.75 19.73 -11.42
CA GLY A 175 -4.93 18.73 -12.13
C GLY A 175 -5.47 17.31 -12.06
N ASN A 176 -6.36 17.01 -11.10
CA ASN A 176 -7.04 15.72 -10.99
C ASN A 176 -8.47 15.89 -10.43
N PRO A 177 -9.52 15.76 -11.26
CA PRO A 177 -10.90 15.95 -10.82
C PRO A 177 -11.50 14.72 -10.10
N GLU A 178 -10.79 13.59 -10.07
CA GLU A 178 -11.25 12.35 -9.46
C GLU A 178 -10.61 12.12 -8.09
N GLU A 179 -11.34 11.43 -7.21
CA GLU A 179 -10.78 10.86 -5.98
C GLU A 179 -9.85 9.69 -6.31
N VAL A 180 -8.68 9.64 -5.68
CA VAL A 180 -7.67 8.61 -5.95
C VAL A 180 -7.01 8.13 -4.65
N PHE A 181 -6.99 6.82 -4.46
CA PHE A 181 -6.28 6.18 -3.36
C PHE A 181 -4.87 5.76 -3.77
N ARG A 182 -3.91 5.82 -2.85
CA ARG A 182 -2.60 5.17 -2.97
C ARG A 182 -2.14 4.59 -1.64
N ALA A 183 -1.44 3.46 -1.73
CA ALA A 183 -0.86 2.79 -0.59
C ALA A 183 0.39 3.55 -0.09
N TYR A 184 0.50 3.70 1.23
CA TYR A 184 1.67 4.21 1.92
C TYR A 184 1.88 3.43 3.21
N SER A 185 3.07 2.85 3.36
CA SER A 185 3.43 2.07 4.55
C SER A 185 3.46 2.95 5.79
N LEU A 186 3.00 2.39 6.90
CA LEU A 186 3.00 3.05 8.19
C LEU A 186 4.45 3.14 8.71
N ALA A 187 4.86 4.35 9.08
CA ALA A 187 6.17 4.61 9.66
C ALA A 187 6.13 4.76 11.18
N SER A 188 4.95 4.95 11.77
CA SER A 188 4.74 5.17 13.20
C SER A 188 4.88 3.88 14.01
N SER A 189 5.05 4.06 15.33
CA SER A 189 4.84 3.00 16.31
C SER A 189 3.37 2.53 16.29
N SER A 190 3.15 1.21 16.40
CA SER A 190 1.81 0.64 16.57
C SER A 190 1.23 0.85 17.98
N SER A 191 2.05 1.28 18.94
CA SER A 191 1.57 1.65 20.28
C SER A 191 0.88 3.01 20.30
N GLU A 192 1.15 3.87 19.32
CA GLU A 192 0.48 5.16 19.16
C GLU A 192 -0.76 5.02 18.27
N LYS A 193 -1.90 4.74 18.89
CA LYS A 193 -3.12 4.33 18.17
C LYS A 193 -3.96 5.46 17.60
N ASP A 194 -3.73 6.70 18.04
CA ASP A 194 -4.54 7.86 17.67
C ASP A 194 -3.87 8.74 16.60
N SER A 195 -2.73 8.28 16.06
CA SER A 195 -2.04 8.94 14.94
C SER A 195 -1.28 7.93 14.09
N ILE A 196 -1.01 8.32 12.85
CA ILE A 196 -0.14 7.58 11.94
C ILE A 196 0.94 8.50 11.38
N GLU A 197 2.07 7.93 11.02
CA GLU A 197 3.15 8.65 10.35
C GLU A 197 3.44 8.00 9.00
N LEU A 198 3.63 8.82 7.96
CA LEU A 198 3.88 8.38 6.60
C LEU A 198 5.13 9.06 6.04
N ILE A 199 5.92 8.34 5.23
CA ILE A 199 7.07 8.89 4.50
C ILE A 199 6.76 8.82 3.01
N ILE A 200 6.47 9.96 2.39
CA ILE A 200 5.91 10.06 1.04
C ILE A 200 6.90 10.75 0.11
N GLY A 201 7.35 10.00 -0.89
CA GLY A 201 8.21 10.48 -1.97
C GLY A 201 7.39 11.11 -3.09
N TYR A 202 7.92 12.17 -3.72
CA TYR A 202 7.34 12.76 -4.90
C TYR A 202 7.65 11.92 -6.13
N VAL A 203 6.59 11.56 -6.88
CA VAL A 203 6.69 10.89 -8.17
C VAL A 203 6.11 11.83 -9.23
N GLU A 204 6.86 12.03 -10.31
CA GLU A 204 6.41 12.81 -11.46
C GLU A 204 5.12 12.21 -12.04
N GLU A 205 4.12 13.05 -12.31
CA GLU A 205 2.75 12.64 -12.72
C GLU A 205 2.00 11.77 -11.70
N GLY A 206 2.57 11.51 -10.52
CA GLY A 206 1.90 10.78 -9.44
C GLY A 206 0.79 11.60 -8.82
N LEU A 207 -0.46 11.15 -8.94
CA LEU A 207 -1.64 11.92 -8.50
C LEU A 207 -1.63 12.20 -6.99
N VAL A 208 -1.51 11.17 -6.16
CA VAL A 208 -1.55 11.34 -4.69
C VAL A 208 -0.28 12.00 -4.17
N THR A 209 0.89 11.69 -4.74
CA THR A 209 2.15 12.35 -4.36
C THR A 209 2.14 13.83 -4.75
N THR A 210 1.54 14.19 -5.89
CA THR A 210 1.36 15.60 -6.29
C THR A 210 0.45 16.32 -5.30
N TYR A 211 -0.67 15.71 -4.91
CA TYR A 211 -1.54 16.26 -3.86
C TYR A 211 -0.77 16.54 -2.56
N VAL A 212 -0.06 15.53 -2.03
CA VAL A 212 0.72 15.64 -0.80
C VAL A 212 1.83 16.70 -0.87
N HIS A 213 2.49 16.82 -2.02
CA HIS A 213 3.65 17.71 -2.17
C HIS A 213 3.29 19.15 -2.56
N GLN A 214 2.12 19.39 -3.17
CA GLN A 214 1.79 20.70 -3.75
C GLN A 214 0.52 21.34 -3.17
N PHE A 215 -0.37 20.55 -2.56
CA PHE A 215 -1.70 21.04 -2.16
C PHE A 215 -2.05 20.75 -0.70
N LEU A 216 -1.47 19.71 -0.09
CA LEU A 216 -1.73 19.36 1.30
C LEU A 216 -0.94 20.25 2.25
N GLU A 217 -1.63 20.85 3.23
CA GLU A 217 -1.05 21.69 4.27
C GLU A 217 -1.33 21.14 5.68
N GLU A 218 -0.57 21.62 6.67
CA GLU A 218 -0.85 21.31 8.09
C GLU A 218 -2.23 21.86 8.49
N GLY A 219 -3.02 21.04 9.19
CA GLY A 219 -4.40 21.35 9.59
C GLY A 219 -5.47 20.91 8.59
N ASP A 220 -5.08 20.43 7.39
CA ASP A 220 -6.04 19.90 6.43
C ASP A 220 -6.67 18.59 6.90
N GLN A 221 -7.94 18.38 6.51
CA GLN A 221 -8.64 17.12 6.70
C GLN A 221 -8.21 16.12 5.63
N VAL A 222 -7.91 14.90 6.05
CA VAL A 222 -7.52 13.79 5.17
C VAL A 222 -8.29 12.54 5.56
N SER A 223 -8.47 11.64 4.59
CA SER A 223 -9.07 10.34 4.83
C SER A 223 -8.15 9.22 4.34
N PHE A 224 -8.15 8.10 5.06
CA PHE A 224 -7.45 6.90 4.64
C PHE A 224 -8.22 5.65 5.08
N ASN A 225 -7.85 4.50 4.52
CA ASN A 225 -8.37 3.21 4.95
C ASN A 225 -7.26 2.19 5.16
N GLY A 226 -7.49 1.23 6.05
CA GLY A 226 -6.53 0.19 6.41
C GLY A 226 -6.71 -0.30 7.85
N PRO A 227 -5.71 -0.99 8.42
CA PRO A 227 -4.43 -1.33 7.80
C PRO A 227 -4.53 -2.47 6.77
N PHE A 228 -3.50 -2.60 5.94
CA PHE A 228 -3.35 -3.68 4.96
C PHE A 228 -1.90 -4.16 4.90
N GLY A 229 -1.68 -5.31 4.27
CA GLY A 229 -0.35 -5.85 3.99
C GLY A 229 0.05 -6.97 4.93
N ASP A 230 0.99 -7.76 4.45
CA ASP A 230 1.55 -8.98 5.04
C ASP A 230 3.07 -8.86 5.27
N PHE A 231 3.66 -7.71 4.97
CA PHE A 231 5.04 -7.38 5.30
C PHE A 231 5.17 -7.00 6.78
N TYR A 232 5.38 -7.99 7.64
CA TYR A 232 5.61 -7.77 9.06
C TYR A 232 6.63 -8.78 9.60
N LEU A 233 7.23 -8.43 10.75
CA LEU A 233 8.23 -9.27 11.40
C LEU A 233 7.62 -10.60 11.88
N GLN A 234 8.29 -11.72 11.58
CA GLN A 234 7.89 -13.05 12.08
C GLN A 234 8.21 -13.17 13.57
N LYS A 235 7.20 -13.03 14.43
CA LYS A 235 7.35 -12.95 15.89
C LYS A 235 7.81 -14.25 16.56
N ASP A 236 7.41 -15.39 16.00
CA ASP A 236 7.74 -16.71 16.56
C ASP A 236 9.14 -17.22 16.14
N SER A 237 9.93 -16.36 15.49
CA SER A 237 11.27 -16.67 14.99
C SER A 237 12.36 -16.00 15.83
N ASP A 238 13.39 -16.76 16.16
CA ASP A 238 14.60 -16.30 16.87
C ASP A 238 15.79 -16.07 15.92
N THR A 239 15.56 -16.07 14.60
CA THR A 239 16.61 -15.94 13.58
C THR A 239 17.19 -14.52 13.54
N GLU A 240 18.41 -14.34 13.02
CA GLU A 240 18.94 -12.99 12.77
C GLU A 240 18.12 -12.28 11.69
N ILE A 241 17.98 -10.95 11.82
CA ILE A 241 17.17 -10.12 10.92
C ILE A 241 18.10 -9.31 10.00
N VAL A 242 17.83 -9.38 8.70
CA VAL A 242 18.46 -8.56 7.68
C VAL A 242 17.43 -7.59 7.11
N LEU A 243 17.54 -6.31 7.44
CA LEU A 243 16.68 -5.26 6.91
C LEU A 243 17.36 -4.60 5.71
N ILE A 244 16.63 -4.38 4.62
CA ILE A 244 17.14 -3.72 3.42
C ILE A 244 16.12 -2.71 2.93
N ALA A 245 16.49 -1.44 2.81
CA ALA A 245 15.59 -0.45 2.24
C ALA A 245 16.29 0.65 1.45
N VAL A 246 15.52 1.34 0.62
CA VAL A 246 15.93 2.56 -0.09
C VAL A 246 14.82 3.60 -0.08
N GLY A 247 15.19 4.88 0.01
CA GLY A 247 14.24 6.00 -0.08
C GLY A 247 13.09 5.89 0.93
N THR A 248 11.85 5.95 0.45
CA THR A 248 10.64 5.85 1.29
C THR A 248 10.42 4.45 1.87
N GLY A 249 11.13 3.42 1.38
CA GLY A 249 11.10 2.08 1.96
C GLY A 249 11.61 2.02 3.40
N LEU A 250 12.16 3.12 3.93
CA LEU A 250 12.42 3.28 5.35
C LEU A 250 11.13 3.22 6.20
N ALA A 251 9.97 3.61 5.67
CA ALA A 251 8.72 3.69 6.45
C ALA A 251 8.37 2.39 7.19
N PRO A 252 8.15 1.25 6.53
CA PRO A 252 7.78 0.02 7.25
C PRO A 252 8.93 -0.48 8.14
N ILE A 253 10.19 -0.28 7.73
CA ILE A 253 11.36 -0.62 8.54
C ILE A 253 11.38 0.17 9.85
N ARG A 254 11.08 1.47 9.80
CA ARG A 254 11.00 2.33 10.98
C ARG A 254 9.91 1.84 11.95
N SER A 255 8.75 1.45 11.43
CA SER A 255 7.69 0.85 12.25
C SER A 255 8.13 -0.46 12.91
N ILE A 256 8.83 -1.34 12.18
CA ILE A 256 9.41 -2.58 12.74
C ILE A 256 10.45 -2.26 13.83
N LEU A 257 11.29 -1.24 13.67
CA LEU A 257 12.24 -0.85 14.71
C LEU A 257 11.56 -0.33 15.99
N TYR A 258 10.44 0.39 15.86
CA TYR A 258 9.60 0.73 17.02
C TYR A 258 9.06 -0.52 17.71
N GLN A 259 8.57 -1.49 16.94
CA GLN A 259 8.12 -2.77 17.49
C GLN A 259 9.23 -3.46 18.28
N MET A 260 10.41 -3.57 17.70
CA MET A 260 11.56 -4.22 18.34
C MET A 260 11.92 -3.55 19.65
N LYS A 261 11.90 -2.21 19.69
CA LYS A 261 12.15 -1.42 20.89
C LYS A 261 11.08 -1.65 21.97
N GLU A 262 9.81 -1.59 21.60
CA GLU A 262 8.68 -1.64 22.54
C GLU A 262 8.45 -3.05 23.09
N GLU A 263 8.61 -4.08 22.25
CA GLU A 263 8.48 -5.49 22.61
C GLU A 263 9.80 -6.10 23.13
N SER A 264 10.88 -5.33 23.19
CA SER A 264 12.21 -5.77 23.61
C SER A 264 12.75 -6.98 22.81
N ILE A 265 12.56 -6.95 21.49
CA ILE A 265 13.04 -7.99 20.58
C ILE A 265 14.56 -7.82 20.41
N ASP A 266 15.33 -8.74 20.97
CA ASP A 266 16.81 -8.68 21.02
C ASP A 266 17.49 -9.53 19.93
N ARG A 267 16.79 -9.76 18.80
CA ARG A 267 17.35 -10.49 17.65
C ARG A 267 18.47 -9.67 17.01
N LYS A 268 19.59 -10.32 16.68
CA LYS A 268 20.68 -9.68 15.93
C LYS A 268 20.15 -9.15 14.60
N THR A 269 20.28 -7.84 14.40
CA THR A 269 19.62 -7.13 13.30
C THR A 269 20.62 -6.23 12.59
N THR A 270 20.73 -6.39 11.26
CA THR A 270 21.54 -5.50 10.43
C THR A 270 20.66 -4.81 9.42
N PHE A 271 20.71 -3.48 9.37
CA PHE A 271 19.95 -2.66 8.43
C PHE A 271 20.86 -2.02 7.39
N PHE A 272 20.70 -2.44 6.14
CA PHE A 272 21.32 -1.83 4.97
C PHE A 272 20.38 -0.79 4.36
N PHE A 273 20.76 0.49 4.46
CA PHE A 273 19.97 1.57 3.86
C PHE A 273 20.70 2.21 2.70
N GLY A 274 20.16 2.04 1.50
CA GLY A 274 20.74 2.58 0.28
C GLY A 274 20.24 3.98 -0.05
N ALA A 275 21.16 4.89 -0.31
CA ALA A 275 20.89 6.25 -0.74
C ALA A 275 21.83 6.70 -1.88
N LYS A 276 21.48 7.80 -2.54
CA LYS A 276 22.33 8.39 -3.60
C LYS A 276 23.52 9.10 -2.96
N THR A 277 23.25 10.04 -2.08
CA THR A 277 24.22 10.85 -1.35
C THR A 277 23.82 10.95 0.13
N GLU A 278 24.67 11.54 0.97
CA GLU A 278 24.37 11.74 2.41
C GLU A 278 23.06 12.51 2.64
N LYS A 279 22.73 13.47 1.77
CA LYS A 279 21.48 14.25 1.87
C LYS A 279 20.22 13.42 1.62
N ASP A 280 20.36 12.27 0.99
CA ASP A 280 19.27 11.35 0.72
C ASP A 280 19.07 10.33 1.86
N LEU A 281 19.92 10.36 2.90
CA LEU A 281 19.78 9.52 4.09
C LEU A 281 18.71 10.10 5.03
N VAL A 282 17.46 9.80 4.71
CA VAL A 282 16.31 10.19 5.53
C VAL A 282 16.36 9.57 6.92
N LEU A 283 16.09 10.38 7.95
CA LEU A 283 16.04 9.96 9.37
C LEU A 283 17.30 9.21 9.85
N ALA A 284 18.48 9.54 9.30
CA ALA A 284 19.73 8.88 9.67
C ALA A 284 20.06 8.99 11.17
N ASP A 285 19.79 10.14 11.78
CA ASP A 285 20.02 10.36 13.21
C ASP A 285 19.14 9.43 14.06
N GLU A 286 17.87 9.25 13.69
CA GLU A 286 16.95 8.32 14.37
C GLU A 286 17.42 6.87 14.23
N MET A 287 17.98 6.48 13.07
CA MET A 287 18.58 5.14 12.92
C MET A 287 19.78 4.94 13.83
N ARG A 288 20.57 5.98 14.10
CA ARG A 288 21.67 5.94 15.08
C ARG A 288 21.14 5.86 16.51
N GLU A 289 20.06 6.57 16.83
CA GLU A 289 19.39 6.44 18.13
C GLU A 289 18.88 5.01 18.38
N PHE A 290 18.36 4.33 17.34
CA PHE A 290 18.02 2.93 17.45
C PHE A 290 19.23 2.03 17.72
N GLU A 291 20.42 2.30 17.15
CA GLU A 291 21.65 1.56 17.48
C GLU A 291 22.08 1.73 18.95
N GLU A 292 21.77 2.88 19.57
CA GLU A 292 22.04 3.11 20.99
C GLU A 292 21.06 2.37 21.90
N ILE A 293 19.80 2.23 21.46
CA ILE A 293 18.70 1.64 22.26
C ILE A 293 18.63 0.12 22.09
N LEU A 294 18.84 -0.39 20.87
CA LEU A 294 18.77 -1.80 20.52
C LEU A 294 20.20 -2.37 20.44
N PRO A 295 20.68 -3.08 21.48
CA PRO A 295 22.11 -3.43 21.60
C PRO A 295 22.61 -4.36 20.49
N ASN A 296 21.72 -5.12 19.86
CA ASN A 296 22.01 -6.04 18.77
C ASN A 296 21.60 -5.52 17.38
N PHE A 297 21.28 -4.21 17.27
CA PHE A 297 21.00 -3.55 16.00
C PHE A 297 22.24 -2.88 15.42
N SER A 298 22.40 -2.93 14.10
CA SER A 298 23.48 -2.26 13.37
C SER A 298 22.96 -1.58 12.11
N TYR A 299 23.16 -0.27 12.02
CA TYR A 299 22.78 0.55 10.88
C TYR A 299 23.97 0.76 9.94
N LYS A 300 23.78 0.38 8.68
CA LYS A 300 24.79 0.41 7.60
C LYS A 300 24.26 1.25 6.43
N PRO A 301 24.48 2.58 6.46
CA PRO A 301 24.14 3.42 5.31
C PRO A 301 25.10 3.16 4.14
N VAL A 302 24.55 3.08 2.93
CA VAL A 302 25.27 2.77 1.69
C VAL A 302 25.00 3.84 0.65
N LEU A 303 26.07 4.46 0.12
CA LEU A 303 25.95 5.58 -0.82
C LEU A 303 26.44 5.22 -2.22
N SER A 304 25.54 5.40 -3.20
CA SER A 304 25.76 4.98 -4.60
C SER A 304 26.34 6.06 -5.52
N ARG A 305 26.34 7.33 -5.12
CA ARG A 305 26.78 8.47 -5.94
C ARG A 305 27.82 9.36 -5.25
N LEU A 306 28.63 8.79 -4.38
CA LEU A 306 29.82 9.48 -3.87
C LEU A 306 30.92 9.51 -4.93
N LYS A 307 31.70 10.58 -4.96
CA LYS A 307 32.97 10.60 -5.67
C LYS A 307 34.03 9.86 -4.84
N ASP A 308 35.04 9.33 -5.50
CA ASP A 308 36.10 8.54 -4.85
C ASP A 308 36.86 9.33 -3.77
N ASP A 309 36.94 10.65 -3.93
CA ASP A 309 37.62 11.59 -3.03
C ASP A 309 36.73 12.17 -1.91
N ASP A 310 35.42 11.96 -1.96
CA ASP A 310 34.51 12.43 -0.90
C ASP A 310 34.79 11.67 0.40
N PRO A 311 34.94 12.30 1.57
CA PRO A 311 35.12 11.58 2.83
C PRO A 311 33.83 10.86 3.21
N TRP A 312 33.88 9.52 3.33
CA TRP A 312 32.75 8.71 3.77
C TRP A 312 33.26 7.44 4.46
N GLU A 313 32.81 7.24 5.70
CA GLU A 313 33.22 6.09 6.53
C GLU A 313 32.30 4.87 6.33
N GLY A 314 31.10 5.06 5.78
CA GLY A 314 30.16 3.98 5.50
C GLY A 314 30.48 3.24 4.19
N ASP A 315 29.53 2.40 3.77
CA ASP A 315 29.71 1.61 2.55
C ASP A 315 29.43 2.43 1.28
N ARG A 316 30.17 2.11 0.23
CA ARG A 316 30.05 2.73 -1.10
C ARG A 316 29.47 1.72 -2.07
N GLY A 317 28.58 2.18 -2.95
CA GLY A 317 27.90 1.34 -3.93
C GLY A 317 26.41 1.23 -3.65
N ARG A 318 25.84 0.05 -3.92
CA ARG A 318 24.44 -0.30 -3.69
C ARG A 318 24.32 -1.22 -2.49
N VAL A 319 23.10 -1.42 -2.00
CA VAL A 319 22.81 -2.36 -0.90
C VAL A 319 23.33 -3.78 -1.19
N THR A 320 23.36 -4.20 -2.46
CA THR A 320 23.94 -5.48 -2.91
C THR A 320 25.42 -5.62 -2.57
N ASP A 321 26.19 -4.54 -2.59
CA ASP A 321 27.61 -4.55 -2.20
C ASP A 321 27.77 -4.77 -0.70
N SER A 322 26.83 -4.26 0.11
CA SER A 322 26.79 -4.51 1.55
C SER A 322 26.32 -5.92 1.88
N ILE A 323 25.33 -6.45 1.16
CA ILE A 323 24.95 -7.86 1.27
C ILE A 323 26.17 -8.76 1.03
N GLU A 324 26.94 -8.50 -0.03
CA GLU A 324 28.15 -9.28 -0.33
C GLU A 324 29.19 -9.19 0.79
N LYS A 325 29.37 -8.00 1.36
CA LYS A 325 30.40 -7.71 2.37
C LYS A 325 30.11 -8.29 3.75
N TYR A 326 28.85 -8.30 4.18
CA TYR A 326 28.49 -8.63 5.57
C TYR A 326 27.68 -9.91 5.73
N ILE A 327 27.12 -10.46 4.65
CA ILE A 327 26.36 -11.70 4.70
C ILE A 327 27.19 -12.83 4.08
N ASP A 328 27.62 -13.75 4.94
CA ASP A 328 28.38 -14.93 4.52
C ASP A 328 27.46 -16.03 3.95
N ASP A 329 26.36 -16.32 4.67
CA ASP A 329 25.39 -17.36 4.36
C ASP A 329 23.98 -17.01 4.90
N ALA A 330 22.99 -17.82 4.52
CA ALA A 330 21.60 -17.72 4.98
C ALA A 330 21.29 -18.44 6.29
N GLU A 331 22.28 -19.06 6.96
CA GLU A 331 22.01 -19.86 8.14
C GLU A 331 21.43 -18.99 9.26
N ASN A 332 20.26 -19.39 9.76
CA ASN A 332 19.53 -18.70 10.83
C ASN A 332 19.27 -17.21 10.54
N LYS A 333 18.91 -16.86 9.30
CA LYS A 333 18.62 -15.47 8.88
C LYS A 333 17.30 -15.36 8.13
N GLU A 334 16.60 -14.26 8.38
CA GLU A 334 15.44 -13.79 7.60
C GLU A 334 15.76 -12.41 7.02
N ALA A 335 15.31 -12.16 5.80
CA ALA A 335 15.49 -10.89 5.13
C ALA A 335 14.16 -10.16 4.93
N TYR A 336 14.13 -8.86 5.23
CA TYR A 336 12.98 -7.99 5.08
C TYR A 336 13.37 -6.79 4.22
N LEU A 337 12.79 -6.70 3.02
CA LEU A 337 13.19 -5.74 2.00
C LEU A 337 12.05 -4.77 1.68
N CYS A 338 12.34 -3.48 1.55
CA CYS A 338 11.33 -2.51 1.11
C CYS A 338 11.91 -1.43 0.20
N GLY A 339 11.27 -1.18 -0.94
CA GLY A 339 11.68 -0.12 -1.85
C GLY A 339 11.24 -0.36 -3.30
N SER A 340 12.05 0.13 -4.24
CA SER A 340 11.73 0.02 -5.66
C SER A 340 11.86 -1.41 -6.19
N PRO A 341 11.08 -1.81 -7.22
CA PRO A 341 11.15 -3.15 -7.82
C PRO A 341 12.57 -3.55 -8.22
N VAL A 342 13.31 -2.61 -8.84
CA VAL A 342 14.70 -2.83 -9.27
C VAL A 342 15.63 -3.12 -8.08
N MET A 343 15.43 -2.45 -6.94
CA MET A 343 16.23 -2.70 -5.75
C MET A 343 15.92 -4.09 -5.18
N ILE A 344 14.63 -4.41 -5.02
CA ILE A 344 14.17 -5.69 -4.48
C ILE A 344 14.68 -6.83 -5.35
N GLU A 345 14.46 -6.79 -6.67
CA GLU A 345 14.95 -7.81 -7.60
C GLU A 345 16.45 -8.07 -7.42
N SER A 346 17.27 -7.01 -7.42
CA SER A 346 18.72 -7.13 -7.28
C SER A 346 19.16 -7.67 -5.91
N ALA A 347 18.47 -7.30 -4.83
CA ALA A 347 18.79 -7.75 -3.49
C ALA A 347 18.34 -9.19 -3.25
N VAL A 348 17.18 -9.60 -3.77
CA VAL A 348 16.69 -10.99 -3.72
C VAL A 348 17.62 -11.91 -4.49
N GLU A 349 18.04 -11.55 -5.71
CA GLU A 349 19.03 -12.32 -6.46
C GLU A 349 20.31 -12.51 -5.63
N LYS A 350 20.79 -11.43 -5.01
CA LYS A 350 22.00 -11.48 -4.20
C LYS A 350 21.87 -12.32 -2.93
N LEU A 351 20.72 -12.26 -2.24
CA LEU A 351 20.43 -13.10 -1.08
C LEU A 351 20.33 -14.58 -1.48
N LYS A 352 19.75 -14.89 -2.64
CA LYS A 352 19.69 -16.27 -3.17
C LYS A 352 21.09 -16.82 -3.46
N GLU A 353 22.02 -16.01 -3.97
CA GLU A 353 23.43 -16.41 -4.11
C GLU A 353 24.08 -16.77 -2.75
N LYS A 354 23.63 -16.14 -1.66
CA LYS A 354 24.05 -16.45 -0.27
C LYS A 354 23.26 -17.60 0.37
N GLY A 355 22.33 -18.21 -0.37
CA GLY A 355 21.59 -19.40 0.05
C GLY A 355 20.24 -19.15 0.71
N PHE A 356 19.70 -17.92 0.68
CA PHE A 356 18.36 -17.64 1.20
C PHE A 356 17.30 -18.30 0.31
N THR A 357 16.27 -18.86 0.94
CA THR A 357 15.09 -19.40 0.25
C THR A 357 13.96 -18.37 0.19
N ASP A 358 13.01 -18.57 -0.72
CA ASP A 358 11.86 -17.66 -0.85
C ASP A 358 11.00 -17.59 0.44
N GLU A 359 11.04 -18.62 1.28
CA GLU A 359 10.26 -18.69 2.53
C GLU A 359 10.79 -17.76 3.63
N VAL A 360 12.04 -17.31 3.53
CA VAL A 360 12.71 -16.45 4.54
C VAL A 360 13.06 -15.07 3.98
N ILE A 361 12.57 -14.74 2.79
CA ILE A 361 12.71 -13.43 2.15
C ILE A 361 11.32 -12.80 2.08
N PHE A 362 11.10 -11.78 2.89
CA PHE A 362 9.89 -10.98 2.93
C PHE A 362 10.17 -9.65 2.24
N TYR A 363 9.25 -9.16 1.41
CA TYR A 363 9.45 -7.86 0.76
C TYR A 363 8.15 -7.10 0.52
N ASP A 364 8.24 -5.78 0.58
CA ASP A 364 7.19 -4.82 0.22
C ASP A 364 7.68 -3.96 -0.95
N GLU A 365 7.07 -4.18 -2.12
CA GLU A 365 7.46 -3.55 -3.39
C GLU A 365 6.61 -2.32 -3.71
N PHE A 366 7.27 -1.18 -3.87
CA PHE A 366 6.61 0.08 -4.19
C PHE A 366 6.54 0.30 -5.71
N GLY A 367 5.37 0.02 -6.30
CA GLY A 367 5.08 0.10 -7.74
C GLY A 367 4.18 1.25 -8.18
#